data_AF-A0AAF0ZMW8-F1
#
_entry.id   AF-A0AAF0ZMW8-F1
#
_cell.length_a   1.000
_cell.length_b   1.000
_cell.length_c   1.000
_cell.angle_alpha   90.00
_cell.angle_beta   90.00
_cell.angle_gamma   90.00
#
_symmetry.space_group_name_H-M   'P 1'
#
loop_
_entity.id
_entity.type
_entity.pdbx_description
1 polymer ?
#
loop_
_entity_poly.entity_id
_entity_poly.type
_entity_poly.pdbx_seq_one_letter_code
_entity_poly.pdbx_strand_id
1 'polypeptide(L)'
;MATPMTGIVEVMEELESNVRSENPTVNLQLVVHVCRLGAQFVTSLDGAFKFAAVEVENKANDMEEAYQKYNTVEVMLDYEITNGLARENSSHTRFHLRMKRASDLLRVFFQEILAREGDSLVPPLKKAYDEVFGAYHGESVKMAVYVAMEFMMDKTDFLTLIHDDG
;
A
#
# COMPACT_ATOMS: atom_id res chain seq x y z
N MET A 1 20.60 -2.37 8.59
CA MET A 1 19.98 -2.73 7.27
C MET A 1 18.92 -1.67 6.99
N ALA A 2 18.58 -1.35 5.73
CA ALA A 2 17.51 -0.37 5.47
C ALA A 2 16.17 -0.86 6.05
N THR A 3 15.44 0.00 6.77
CA THR A 3 14.10 -0.33 7.28
C THR A 3 13.13 -0.50 6.11
N PRO A 4 12.00 -1.20 6.29
CA PRO A 4 10.95 -1.24 5.28
C PRO A 4 10.50 0.16 4.84
N MET A 5 10.51 1.15 5.75
CA MET A 5 10.13 2.53 5.44
C MET A 5 11.16 3.21 4.53
N THR A 6 12.45 3.10 4.83
CA THR A 6 13.51 3.66 3.99
C THR A 6 13.48 3.06 2.59
N GLY A 7 13.30 1.74 2.48
CA GLY A 7 13.12 1.10 1.18
C GLY A 7 11.86 1.57 0.43
N ILE A 8 10.74 1.80 1.11
CA ILE A 8 9.53 2.38 0.47
C ILE A 8 9.85 3.75 -0.10
N VAL A 9 10.55 4.61 0.66
CA VAL A 9 10.92 5.96 0.24
C VAL A 9 11.77 5.90 -1.03
N GLU A 10 12.85 5.10 -1.02
CA GLU A 10 13.77 4.95 -2.16
C GLU A 10 13.03 4.51 -3.44
N VAL A 11 12.16 3.49 -3.34
CA VAL A 11 11.40 2.99 -4.50
C VAL A 11 10.35 4.00 -4.97
N MET A 12 9.72 4.74 -4.05
CA MET A 12 8.75 5.79 -4.41
C MET A 12 9.42 6.98 -5.10
N GLU A 13 10.64 7.36 -4.69
CA GLU A 13 11.44 8.40 -5.37
C GLU A 13 11.82 7.97 -6.80
N GLU A 14 12.18 6.70 -6.99
CA GLU A 14 12.44 6.16 -8.33
C GLU A 14 11.16 6.16 -9.20
N LEU A 15 10.02 5.76 -8.64
CA LEU A 15 8.72 5.83 -9.32
C LEU A 15 8.35 7.27 -9.68
N GLU A 16 8.57 8.23 -8.78
CA GLU A 16 8.32 9.66 -9.02
C GLU A 16 9.19 10.19 -10.17
N SER A 17 10.47 9.84 -10.19
CA SER A 17 11.40 10.18 -11.27
C SER A 17 10.90 9.67 -12.62
N ASN A 18 10.47 8.39 -12.68
CA ASN A 18 9.94 7.80 -13.90
C ASN A 18 8.67 8.50 -14.38
N VAL A 19 7.73 8.81 -13.48
CA VAL A 19 6.46 9.49 -13.80
C VAL A 19 6.67 10.97 -14.21
N ARG A 20 7.76 11.61 -13.78
CA ARG A 20 8.11 12.99 -14.17
C ARG A 20 9.02 13.09 -15.39
N SER A 21 9.47 11.96 -15.94
CA SER A 21 10.33 11.93 -17.11
C SER A 21 9.60 12.38 -18.40
N GLU A 22 10.36 12.63 -19.47
CA GLU A 22 9.81 13.05 -20.77
C GLU A 22 8.86 12.00 -21.38
N ASN A 23 9.10 10.72 -21.10
CA ASN A 23 8.27 9.60 -21.54
C ASN A 23 7.83 8.79 -20.30
N PRO A 24 6.83 9.30 -19.56
CA PRO A 24 6.47 8.73 -18.27
C PRO A 24 5.95 7.31 -18.43
N THR A 25 6.51 6.40 -17.62
CA THR A 25 6.05 5.01 -17.53
C THR A 25 6.06 4.58 -16.08
N VAL A 26 5.11 3.73 -15.70
CA VAL A 26 5.10 3.13 -14.36
C VAL A 26 5.68 1.72 -14.47
N ASN A 27 6.95 1.58 -14.09
CA ASN A 27 7.64 0.30 -14.09
C ASN A 27 6.94 -0.69 -13.14
N LEU A 28 6.49 -1.81 -13.69
CA LEU A 28 5.68 -2.76 -12.95
C LEU A 28 6.49 -3.51 -11.88
N GLN A 29 7.78 -3.71 -12.09
CA GLN A 29 8.71 -4.29 -11.11
C GLN A 29 8.85 -3.39 -9.88
N LEU A 30 8.96 -2.08 -10.05
CA LEU A 30 9.01 -1.13 -8.93
C LEU A 30 7.70 -1.13 -8.14
N VAL A 31 6.56 -1.25 -8.83
CA VAL A 31 5.26 -1.41 -8.18
C VAL A 31 5.22 -2.68 -7.31
N VAL A 32 5.66 -3.84 -7.83
CA VAL A 32 5.75 -5.06 -7.00
C VAL A 32 6.67 -4.85 -5.81
N HIS A 33 7.82 -4.22 -6.03
CA HIS A 33 8.81 -4.03 -4.99
C HIS A 33 8.26 -3.21 -3.82
N VAL A 34 7.63 -2.07 -4.11
CA VAL A 34 7.02 -1.24 -3.06
C VAL A 34 5.83 -1.93 -2.39
N CYS A 35 5.07 -2.77 -3.11
CA CYS A 35 3.99 -3.57 -2.50
C CYS A 35 4.54 -4.55 -1.47
N ARG A 36 5.68 -5.20 -1.75
CA ARG A 36 6.33 -6.13 -0.81
C ARG A 36 6.85 -5.42 0.43
N LEU A 37 7.52 -4.29 0.23
CA LEU A 37 7.98 -3.46 1.36
C LEU A 37 6.78 -2.96 2.19
N GLY A 38 5.68 -2.60 1.53
CA GLY A 38 4.41 -2.28 2.19
C GLY A 38 3.86 -3.44 3.03
N ALA A 39 3.88 -4.67 2.52
CA ALA A 39 3.46 -5.85 3.29
C ALA A 39 4.34 -6.10 4.53
N GLN A 40 5.67 -5.92 4.38
CA GLN A 40 6.62 -6.00 5.50
C GLN A 40 6.34 -4.92 6.55
N PHE A 41 6.13 -3.67 6.12
CA PHE A 41 5.76 -2.56 6.98
C PHE A 41 4.44 -2.81 7.74
N VAL A 42 3.40 -3.30 7.06
CA VAL A 42 2.12 -3.61 7.74
C VAL A 42 2.30 -4.78 8.73
N THR A 43 3.17 -5.73 8.43
CA THR A 43 3.50 -6.85 9.33
C THR A 43 4.21 -6.37 10.58
N SER A 44 5.05 -5.35 10.49
CA SER A 44 5.79 -4.80 11.64
C SER A 44 4.90 -4.03 12.63
N LEU A 45 3.65 -3.71 12.28
CA LEU A 45 2.67 -3.06 13.16
C LEU A 45 2.04 -4.03 14.19
N ASP A 46 2.86 -4.89 14.80
CA ASP A 46 2.53 -5.83 15.89
C ASP A 46 1.28 -6.71 15.65
N GLY A 47 1.08 -7.14 14.41
CA GLY A 47 0.06 -8.14 14.07
C GLY A 47 -1.40 -7.66 14.05
N ALA A 48 -1.71 -6.44 14.54
CA ALA A 48 -3.06 -5.86 14.49
C ALA A 48 -3.65 -5.90 13.07
N PHE A 49 -2.81 -5.71 12.05
CA PHE A 49 -3.18 -5.72 10.64
C PHE A 49 -2.64 -6.92 9.87
N LYS A 50 -2.36 -8.05 10.53
CA LYS A 50 -1.82 -9.25 9.87
C LYS A 50 -2.68 -9.72 8.68
N PHE A 51 -3.99 -9.59 8.78
CA PHE A 51 -4.91 -9.92 7.68
C PHE A 51 -4.67 -9.04 6.45
N ALA A 52 -4.37 -7.75 6.65
CA ALA A 52 -4.06 -6.82 5.57
C ALA A 52 -2.68 -7.11 4.97
N ALA A 53 -1.69 -7.46 5.78
CA ALA A 53 -0.37 -7.87 5.30
C ALA A 53 -0.45 -9.09 4.36
N VAL A 54 -1.15 -10.15 4.78
CA VAL A 54 -1.38 -11.35 3.96
C VAL A 54 -2.10 -11.01 2.65
N GLU A 55 -3.11 -10.14 2.72
CA GLU A 55 -3.88 -9.71 1.54
C GLU A 55 -3.00 -8.98 0.53
N VAL A 56 -2.05 -8.15 0.97
CA VAL A 56 -1.08 -7.43 0.12
C VAL A 56 0.01 -8.37 -0.40
N GLU A 57 0.50 -9.29 0.42
CA GLU A 57 1.56 -10.24 0.03
C GLU A 57 1.09 -11.21 -1.07
N ASN A 58 -0.07 -11.85 -0.90
CA ASN A 58 -0.66 -12.73 -1.91
C ASN A 58 -0.79 -12.02 -3.26
N LYS A 59 -1.20 -10.77 -3.19
CA LYS A 59 -1.38 -9.88 -4.32
C LYS A 59 -0.07 -9.46 -5.00
N ALA A 60 0.97 -9.19 -4.21
CA ALA A 60 2.30 -8.91 -4.75
C ALA A 60 2.88 -10.15 -5.47
N ASN A 61 2.60 -11.35 -4.96
CA ASN A 61 2.98 -12.61 -5.62
C ASN A 61 2.25 -12.79 -6.95
N ASP A 62 0.92 -12.58 -7.00
CA ASP A 62 0.15 -12.61 -8.25
C ASP A 62 0.71 -11.63 -9.29
N MET A 63 1.22 -10.48 -8.83
CA MET A 63 1.71 -9.43 -9.70
C MET A 63 3.19 -9.59 -10.09
N GLU A 64 3.96 -10.39 -9.35
CA GLU A 64 5.28 -10.86 -9.79
C GLU A 64 5.18 -11.73 -11.06
N GLU A 65 4.19 -12.62 -11.11
CA GLU A 65 3.90 -13.40 -12.31
C GLU A 65 3.45 -12.51 -13.49
N ALA A 66 2.84 -11.36 -13.19
CA ALA A 66 2.36 -10.41 -14.18
C ALA A 66 3.50 -9.62 -14.82
N TYR A 67 4.50 -9.13 -14.07
CA TYR A 67 5.56 -8.30 -14.67
C TYR A 67 6.49 -9.07 -15.60
N GLN A 68 6.55 -10.40 -15.47
CA GLN A 68 7.20 -11.26 -16.46
C GLN A 68 6.53 -11.17 -17.85
N LYS A 69 5.27 -10.71 -17.91
CA LYS A 69 4.47 -10.57 -19.12
C LYS A 69 4.27 -9.11 -19.52
N TYR A 70 4.14 -8.21 -18.54
CA TYR A 70 3.83 -6.80 -18.74
C TYR A 70 4.92 -5.93 -18.08
N ASN A 71 5.81 -5.34 -18.88
CA ASN A 71 6.95 -4.58 -18.35
C ASN A 71 6.52 -3.30 -17.59
N THR A 72 5.39 -2.71 -17.97
CA THR A 72 4.84 -1.48 -17.37
C THR A 72 3.35 -1.62 -17.06
N VAL A 73 2.85 -0.78 -16.15
CA VAL A 73 1.41 -0.72 -15.82
C VAL A 73 0.58 -0.40 -17.06
N GLU A 74 1.03 0.50 -17.94
CA GLU A 74 0.31 0.90 -19.15
C GLU A 74 0.11 -0.30 -20.09
N VAL A 75 1.17 -1.07 -20.36
CA VAL A 75 1.09 -2.28 -21.19
C VAL A 75 0.14 -3.32 -20.59
N MET A 76 0.17 -3.49 -19.25
CA MET A 76 -0.74 -4.39 -18.54
C MET A 76 -2.20 -3.94 -18.69
N LEU A 77 -2.48 -2.65 -18.48
CA LEU A 77 -3.82 -2.07 -18.61
C LEU A 77 -4.36 -2.23 -20.04
N ASP A 78 -3.56 -1.85 -21.05
CA ASP A 78 -3.96 -1.93 -22.45
C ASP A 78 -4.29 -3.37 -22.87
N TYR A 79 -3.47 -4.33 -22.43
CA TYR A 79 -3.72 -5.74 -22.68
C TYR A 79 -5.02 -6.21 -22.03
N GLU A 80 -5.20 -5.98 -20.73
CA GLU A 80 -6.38 -6.48 -20.01
C GLU A 80 -7.68 -5.78 -20.44
N ILE A 81 -7.63 -4.50 -20.84
CA ILE A 81 -8.78 -3.79 -21.40
C ILE A 81 -9.14 -4.37 -22.77
N THR A 82 -8.16 -4.54 -23.65
CA THR A 82 -8.37 -5.06 -25.02
C THR A 82 -8.97 -6.46 -25.00
N ASN A 83 -8.59 -7.28 -24.02
CA ASN A 83 -9.06 -8.65 -23.87
C ASN A 83 -10.28 -8.81 -22.94
N GLY A 84 -10.85 -7.71 -22.44
CA GLY A 84 -12.03 -7.75 -21.55
C GLY A 84 -11.77 -8.33 -20.16
N LEU A 85 -10.50 -8.43 -19.74
CA LEU A 85 -10.06 -9.03 -18.47
C LEU A 85 -10.08 -8.03 -17.31
N ALA A 86 -9.99 -6.71 -17.57
CA ALA A 86 -9.71 -5.68 -16.57
C ALA A 86 -10.70 -5.60 -15.37
N ARG A 87 -11.89 -6.22 -15.48
CA ARG A 87 -12.90 -6.25 -14.42
C ARG A 87 -12.97 -7.57 -13.65
N GLU A 88 -12.27 -8.61 -14.12
CA GLU A 88 -12.17 -9.91 -13.46
C GLU A 88 -11.62 -9.75 -12.05
N ASN A 89 -12.07 -10.60 -11.11
CA ASN A 89 -11.65 -10.54 -9.71
C ASN A 89 -10.13 -10.73 -9.55
N SER A 90 -9.54 -11.54 -10.43
CA SER A 90 -8.11 -11.89 -10.49
C SER A 90 -7.29 -11.00 -11.44
N SER A 91 -7.88 -9.96 -12.03
CA SER A 91 -7.16 -9.10 -12.98
C SER A 91 -6.08 -8.27 -12.30
N HIS A 92 -4.97 -8.09 -13.00
CA HIS A 92 -3.85 -7.28 -12.52
C HIS A 92 -4.20 -5.78 -12.51
N THR A 93 -5.10 -5.34 -13.39
CA THR A 93 -5.70 -3.99 -13.38
C THR A 93 -6.41 -3.70 -12.07
N ARG A 94 -7.29 -4.63 -11.65
CA ARG A 94 -8.03 -4.47 -10.39
C ARG A 94 -7.11 -4.55 -9.17
N PHE A 95 -6.06 -5.36 -9.24
CA PHE A 95 -5.02 -5.38 -8.24
C PHE A 95 -4.31 -4.02 -8.13
N HIS A 96 -3.82 -3.49 -9.25
CA HIS A 96 -3.13 -2.19 -9.30
C HIS A 96 -4.00 -1.06 -8.73
N LEU A 97 -5.30 -1.05 -9.03
CA LEU A 97 -6.24 -0.10 -8.45
C LEU A 97 -6.31 -0.19 -6.91
N ARG A 98 -6.29 -1.40 -6.34
CA ARG A 98 -6.29 -1.60 -4.87
C ARG A 98 -4.98 -1.14 -4.25
N MET A 99 -3.84 -1.38 -4.89
CA MET A 99 -2.55 -0.89 -4.40
C MET A 99 -2.45 0.62 -4.46
N LYS A 100 -2.95 1.24 -5.54
CA LYS A 100 -3.06 2.70 -5.63
C LYS A 100 -3.85 3.28 -4.45
N ARG A 101 -4.95 2.63 -4.05
CA ARG A 101 -5.72 3.02 -2.86
C ARG A 101 -4.95 2.78 -1.56
N ALA A 102 -4.23 1.67 -1.42
CA ALA A 102 -3.40 1.43 -0.24
C ALA A 102 -2.30 2.49 -0.09
N SER A 103 -1.66 2.91 -1.18
CA SER A 103 -0.70 4.03 -1.18
C SER A 103 -1.37 5.35 -0.78
N ASP A 104 -2.58 5.62 -1.28
CA ASP A 104 -3.36 6.80 -0.87
C ASP A 104 -3.72 6.77 0.63
N LEU A 105 -4.04 5.59 1.19
CA LEU A 105 -4.27 5.42 2.64
C LEU A 105 -3.03 5.84 3.43
N LEU A 106 -1.85 5.31 3.07
CA LEU A 106 -0.60 5.64 3.75
C LEU A 106 -0.26 7.12 3.64
N ARG A 107 -0.48 7.71 2.46
CA ARG A 107 -0.30 9.16 2.26
C ARG A 107 -1.16 9.98 3.21
N VAL A 108 -2.46 9.71 3.29
CA VAL A 108 -3.38 10.45 4.19
C VAL A 108 -3.03 10.17 5.65
N PHE A 109 -2.70 8.92 5.99
CA PHE A 109 -2.30 8.55 7.34
C PHE A 109 -1.05 9.31 7.81
N PHE A 110 0.01 9.36 7.00
CA PHE A 110 1.22 10.12 7.34
C PHE A 110 0.97 11.62 7.39
N GLN A 111 0.15 12.17 6.49
CA GLN A 111 -0.26 13.58 6.56
C GLN A 111 -0.98 13.89 7.88
N GLU A 112 -1.88 13.01 8.34
CA GLU A 112 -2.56 13.18 9.62
C GLU A 112 -1.62 12.99 10.82
N ILE A 113 -0.69 12.04 10.78
CA ILE A 113 0.33 11.89 11.84
C ILE A 113 1.17 13.16 11.98
N LEU A 114 1.56 13.79 10.86
CA LEU A 114 2.35 15.02 10.84
C LEU A 114 1.56 16.24 11.31
N ALA A 115 0.27 16.32 10.97
CA ALA A 115 -0.57 17.47 11.28
C ALA A 115 -1.17 17.44 12.69
N ARG A 116 -1.27 16.27 13.32
CA ARG A 116 -1.95 16.10 14.62
C ARG A 116 -0.98 16.02 15.78
N GLU A 117 -1.33 16.72 16.85
CA GLU A 117 -0.78 16.52 18.18
C GLU A 117 -1.39 15.28 18.86
N GLY A 118 -0.67 14.72 19.82
CA GLY A 118 -1.07 13.53 20.56
C GLY A 118 -0.38 12.25 20.10
N ASP A 119 -0.44 11.24 20.96
CA ASP A 119 0.34 10.01 20.83
C ASP A 119 -0.46 8.82 20.28
N SER A 120 -1.79 8.96 20.12
CA SER A 120 -2.61 7.88 19.55
C SER A 120 -2.60 7.91 18.02
N LEU A 121 -2.38 6.73 17.41
CA LEU A 121 -2.49 6.52 15.96
C LEU A 121 -3.90 6.17 15.46
N VAL A 122 -4.85 5.94 16.37
CA VAL A 122 -6.22 5.56 16.00
C VAL A 122 -6.94 6.68 15.24
N PRO A 123 -7.00 7.94 15.73
CA PRO A 123 -7.65 9.01 14.99
C PRO A 123 -7.08 9.25 13.57
N PRO A 124 -5.75 9.35 13.36
CA PRO A 124 -5.21 9.54 12.01
C PRO A 124 -5.49 8.34 11.09
N LEU A 125 -5.33 7.10 11.57
CA LEU A 125 -5.59 5.92 10.74
C LEU A 125 -7.08 5.77 10.40
N LYS A 126 -7.96 6.01 11.38
CA LYS A 126 -9.40 5.96 11.15
C LYS A 126 -9.85 6.96 10.08
N LYS A 127 -9.37 8.21 10.15
CA LYS A 127 -9.69 9.21 9.12
C LYS A 127 -9.21 8.77 7.74
N ALA A 128 -7.96 8.33 7.64
CA ALA A 128 -7.40 7.84 6.37
C ALA A 128 -8.21 6.66 5.81
N TYR A 129 -8.58 5.70 6.65
CA TYR A 129 -9.36 4.54 6.26
C TYR A 129 -10.76 4.92 5.78
N ASP A 130 -11.47 5.76 6.53
CA ASP A 130 -12.83 6.19 6.18
C ASP A 130 -12.84 6.93 4.84
N GLU A 131 -11.84 7.78 4.60
CA GLU A 131 -11.68 8.55 3.35
C GLU A 131 -11.36 7.66 2.15
N VAL A 132 -10.41 6.72 2.31
CA VAL A 132 -9.85 5.98 1.16
C VAL A 132 -10.55 4.65 0.92
N PHE A 133 -10.90 3.91 1.98
CA PHE A 133 -11.45 2.55 1.91
C PHE A 133 -12.91 2.45 2.35
N GLY A 134 -13.45 3.43 3.09
CA GLY A 134 -14.80 3.39 3.64
C GLY A 134 -15.91 3.12 2.61
N ALA A 135 -15.75 3.63 1.38
CA ALA A 135 -16.71 3.39 0.29
C ALA A 135 -16.58 2.02 -0.39
N TYR A 136 -15.50 1.27 -0.15
CA TYR A 136 -15.17 0.04 -0.89
C TYR A 136 -15.21 -1.23 -0.04
N HIS A 137 -15.24 -1.11 1.28
CA HIS A 137 -15.33 -2.23 2.19
C HIS A 137 -16.76 -2.40 2.74
N GLY A 138 -17.19 -3.65 2.89
CA GLY A 138 -18.46 -3.96 3.57
C GLY A 138 -18.34 -3.77 5.09
N GLU A 139 -19.48 -3.71 5.78
CA GLU A 139 -19.55 -3.43 7.22
C GLU A 139 -18.72 -4.39 8.08
N SER A 140 -18.66 -5.68 7.73
CA SER A 140 -17.83 -6.65 8.45
C SER A 140 -16.33 -6.33 8.38
N VAL A 141 -15.86 -5.91 7.20
CA VAL A 141 -14.45 -5.54 6.99
C VAL A 141 -14.13 -4.23 7.71
N LYS A 142 -15.02 -3.24 7.68
CA LYS A 142 -14.85 -1.99 8.44
C LYS A 142 -14.74 -2.26 9.94
N MET A 143 -15.64 -3.08 10.48
CA MET A 143 -15.63 -3.44 11.90
C MET A 143 -14.32 -4.13 12.29
N ALA A 144 -13.85 -5.10 11.48
CA ALA A 144 -12.58 -5.78 11.74
C ALA A 144 -11.39 -4.80 11.76
N VAL A 145 -11.38 -3.82 10.84
CA VAL A 145 -10.34 -2.79 10.80
C VAL A 145 -10.41 -1.87 12.03
N TYR A 146 -11.59 -1.41 12.43
CA TYR A 146 -11.72 -0.56 13.63
C TYR A 146 -11.31 -1.31 14.90
N VAL A 147 -11.67 -2.58 15.04
CA VAL A 147 -11.22 -3.41 16.16
C VAL A 147 -9.70 -3.53 16.15
N ALA A 148 -9.08 -3.74 14.98
CA ALA A 148 -7.63 -3.81 14.86
C ALA A 148 -6.92 -2.50 15.26
N MET A 149 -7.52 -1.33 14.96
CA MET A 149 -6.95 -0.03 15.34
C MET A 149 -6.76 0.10 16.86
N GLU A 150 -7.66 -0.47 17.66
CA GLU A 150 -7.57 -0.41 19.13
C GLU A 150 -6.36 -1.16 19.72
N PHE A 151 -5.69 -2.01 18.92
CA PHE A 151 -4.49 -2.75 19.30
C PHE A 151 -3.21 -2.16 18.70
N MET A 152 -3.28 -0.96 18.12
CA MET A 152 -2.09 -0.29 17.61
C MET A 152 -1.18 0.19 18.73
N MET A 153 0.12 0.15 18.46
CA MET A 153 1.13 0.90 19.22
C MET A 153 0.85 2.41 19.19
N ASP A 154 1.44 3.13 20.13
CA ASP A 154 1.40 4.58 20.12
C ASP A 154 2.32 5.18 19.03
N LYS A 155 2.21 6.48 18.83
CA LYS A 155 2.93 7.23 17.80
C LYS A 155 4.43 7.24 18.11
N THR A 156 4.82 7.28 19.38
CA THR A 156 6.22 7.26 19.79
C THR A 156 6.89 5.94 19.39
N ASP A 157 6.29 4.81 19.76
CA ASP A 157 6.77 3.46 19.39
C ASP A 157 6.75 3.25 17.87
N PHE A 158 5.73 3.76 17.18
CA PHE A 158 5.66 3.71 15.73
C PHE A 158 6.77 4.49 15.05
N LEU A 159 7.08 5.70 15.54
CA LEU A 159 8.17 6.50 15.00
C LEU A 159 9.51 5.79 15.22
N THR A 160 9.73 5.20 16.40
CA THR A 160 10.90 4.35 16.65
C THR A 160 10.95 3.21 15.63
N LEU A 161 9.87 2.45 15.46
CA LEU A 161 9.81 1.32 14.52
C LEU A 161 10.21 1.69 13.08
N ILE A 162 9.77 2.85 12.57
CA ILE A 162 10.07 3.26 11.19
C ILE A 162 11.44 3.93 11.03
N HIS A 163 11.99 4.48 12.11
CA HIS A 163 13.31 5.11 12.16
C HIS A 163 14.45 4.17 12.58
N ASP A 164 14.14 2.99 13.14
CA ASP A 164 15.16 2.09 13.68
C ASP A 164 15.96 1.44 12.55
N ASP A 165 17.01 2.13 12.11
CA ASP A 165 18.10 1.61 11.29
C ASP A 165 18.88 0.57 12.11
N GLY A 166 18.28 -0.59 12.38
CA GLY A 166 18.88 -1.62 13.25
C GLY A 166 20.35 -1.91 12.95
#